data_AF-A0A2G1YV71-F1
#
_entry.id   AF-A0A2G1YV71-F1
#
_cell.length_a   1.000
_cell.length_b   1.000
_cell.length_c   1.000
_cell.angle_alpha   90.00
_cell.angle_beta   90.00
_cell.angle_gamma   90.00
#
_symmetry.space_group_name_H-M   'P 1'
#
loop_
_entity.id
_entity.type
_entity.pdbx_description
1 polymer ?
#
loop_
_entity_poly.entity_id
_entity_poly.type
_entity_poly.pdbx_seq_one_letter_code
_entity_poly.pdbx_strand_id
1 'polypeptide(L)'
;MYFLIIGVIVFFATHLYSSFRSRAPGRDIKVRLGMMKYMGLYSIFSGAGFVLILWGYGLARPSASVYTPPDWGVHVNMAFMLPALILLLAAYGPRGYIKQMVKHPMLLSIMFWSVGHLLANGELNSVILFGSFLVYAIIDRFAVNGRVFPVKKITIIADLYAVIVGTAVYYLFVKHLHELTIGVPVMAGI
;
A
#
# COMPACT_ATOMS: atom_id res chain seq x y z
N MET A 1 -15.17 11.57 8.63
CA MET A 1 -14.55 10.50 9.44
C MET A 1 -15.20 9.13 9.26
N TYR A 2 -16.50 8.95 9.48
CA TYR A 2 -17.15 7.62 9.40
C TYR A 2 -16.94 6.90 8.05
N PHE A 3 -17.02 7.60 6.92
CA PHE A 3 -16.74 7.01 5.61
C PHE A 3 -15.32 6.44 5.48
N LEU A 4 -14.31 7.12 6.05
CA LEU A 4 -12.93 6.63 6.06
C LEU A 4 -12.83 5.33 6.87
N ILE A 5 -13.41 5.31 8.08
CA ILE A 5 -13.38 4.14 8.96
C ILE A 5 -14.09 2.94 8.29
N ILE A 6 -15.29 3.16 7.73
CA ILE A 6 -16.04 2.12 7.02
C ILE A 6 -15.24 1.63 5.81
N GLY A 7 -14.66 2.54 5.03
CA GLY A 7 -13.81 2.20 3.88
C GLY A 7 -12.62 1.33 4.27
N VAL A 8 -11.88 1.72 5.32
CA VAL A 8 -10.76 0.96 5.90
C VAL A 8 -11.21 -0.44 6.32
N ILE A 9 -12.32 -0.56 7.05
CA ILE A 9 -12.85 -1.84 7.49
C ILE A 9 -13.21 -2.73 6.30
N VAL A 10 -13.99 -2.22 5.35
CA VAL A 10 -14.44 -3.00 4.18
C VAL A 10 -13.25 -3.44 3.32
N PHE A 11 -12.32 -2.53 3.06
CA PHE A 11 -11.13 -2.79 2.26
C PHE A 11 -10.26 -3.87 2.92
N PHE A 12 -9.85 -3.68 4.18
CA PHE A 12 -8.94 -4.63 4.83
C PHE A 12 -9.61 -5.92 5.27
N ALA A 13 -10.89 -5.94 5.62
CA ALA A 13 -11.61 -7.19 5.86
C ALA A 13 -11.56 -8.09 4.62
N THR A 14 -11.78 -7.51 3.43
CA THR A 14 -11.71 -8.24 2.15
C THR A 14 -10.31 -8.79 1.88
N HIS A 15 -9.27 -7.98 2.12
CA HIS A 15 -7.88 -8.39 1.91
C HIS A 15 -7.43 -9.45 2.92
N LEU A 16 -7.66 -9.23 4.21
CA LEU A 16 -7.31 -10.17 5.28
C LEU A 16 -8.07 -11.48 5.15
N TYR A 17 -9.33 -11.46 4.73
CA TYR A 17 -10.04 -12.69 4.39
C TYR A 17 -9.30 -13.48 3.31
N SER A 18 -8.87 -12.83 2.23
CA SER A 18 -8.06 -13.49 1.20
C SER A 18 -6.70 -13.98 1.72
N SER A 19 -6.07 -13.26 2.64
CA SER A 19 -4.83 -13.67 3.29
C SER A 19 -5.01 -14.97 4.05
N PHE A 20 -6.03 -15.07 4.90
CA PHE A 20 -6.23 -16.20 5.83
C PHE A 20 -7.16 -17.31 5.34
N ARG A 21 -7.89 -17.13 4.24
CA ARG A 21 -8.82 -18.15 3.74
C ARG A 21 -8.12 -19.50 3.51
N SER A 22 -8.87 -20.57 3.76
CA SER A 22 -8.41 -21.91 3.43
C SER A 22 -8.20 -22.06 1.92
N ARG A 23 -7.10 -22.72 1.57
CA ARG A 23 -6.76 -23.17 0.22
C ARG A 23 -6.70 -24.70 0.14
N ALA A 24 -7.19 -25.38 1.17
CA ALA A 24 -7.22 -26.84 1.20
C ALA A 24 -8.24 -27.39 0.19
N PRO A 25 -8.00 -28.57 -0.42
CA PRO A 25 -8.94 -29.23 -1.30
C PRO A 25 -10.34 -29.34 -0.66
N GLY A 26 -11.39 -29.02 -1.42
CA GLY A 26 -12.79 -29.04 -0.94
C GLY A 26 -13.20 -27.90 -0.01
N ARG A 27 -12.25 -27.10 0.52
CA ARG A 27 -12.52 -25.94 1.39
C ARG A 27 -12.19 -24.60 0.76
N ASP A 28 -11.48 -24.59 -0.37
CA ASP A 28 -11.20 -23.36 -1.10
C ASP A 28 -12.49 -22.77 -1.69
N ILE A 29 -12.96 -21.66 -1.10
CA ILE A 29 -14.14 -20.91 -1.56
C ILE A 29 -14.01 -20.44 -3.00
N LYS A 30 -12.80 -20.13 -3.48
CA LYS A 30 -12.56 -19.70 -4.86
C LYS A 30 -12.88 -20.82 -5.85
N VAL A 31 -12.66 -22.07 -5.46
CA VAL A 31 -13.01 -23.26 -6.26
C VAL A 31 -14.51 -23.52 -6.17
N ARG A 32 -15.08 -23.50 -4.95
CA ARG A 32 -16.51 -23.79 -4.73
C ARG A 32 -17.45 -22.77 -5.36
N LEU A 33 -17.12 -21.48 -5.26
CA LEU A 33 -17.94 -20.38 -5.80
C LEU A 33 -17.69 -20.16 -7.31
N GLY A 34 -16.55 -20.66 -7.81
CA GLY A 34 -16.05 -20.36 -9.15
C GLY A 34 -15.19 -19.09 -9.17
N MET A 35 -14.12 -19.14 -9.97
CA MET A 35 -13.09 -18.09 -10.02
C MET A 35 -13.67 -16.71 -10.34
N MET A 36 -14.54 -16.62 -11.36
CA MET A 36 -15.08 -15.34 -11.82
C MET A 36 -15.97 -14.66 -10.76
N LYS A 37 -16.86 -15.43 -10.13
CA LYS A 37 -17.74 -14.91 -9.07
C LYS A 37 -16.95 -14.45 -7.85
N TYR A 38 -15.98 -15.26 -7.41
CA TYR A 38 -15.09 -14.89 -6.31
C TYR A 38 -14.32 -13.60 -6.61
N MET A 39 -13.70 -13.50 -7.79
CA MET A 39 -12.95 -12.30 -8.17
C MET A 39 -13.84 -11.08 -8.35
N GLY A 40 -15.06 -11.24 -8.87
CA GLY A 40 -16.04 -10.16 -9.01
C GLY A 40 -16.45 -9.59 -7.65
N LEU A 41 -16.86 -10.45 -6.71
CA LEU A 41 -17.21 -10.03 -5.34
C LEU A 41 -16.01 -9.38 -4.64
N TYR A 42 -14.84 -10.02 -4.71
CA TYR A 42 -13.62 -9.47 -4.13
C TYR A 42 -13.31 -8.07 -4.67
N SER A 43 -13.46 -7.87 -5.99
CA SER A 43 -13.19 -6.58 -6.64
C SER A 43 -14.23 -5.52 -6.27
N ILE A 44 -15.51 -5.89 -6.17
CA ILE A 44 -16.58 -4.98 -5.75
C ILE A 44 -16.32 -4.46 -4.33
N PHE A 45 -16.10 -5.36 -3.36
CA PHE A 45 -15.87 -4.94 -1.98
C PHE A 45 -14.55 -4.19 -1.82
N SER A 46 -13.47 -4.65 -2.46
CA SER A 46 -12.18 -3.94 -2.42
C SER A 46 -12.29 -2.55 -3.08
N GLY A 47 -12.96 -2.44 -4.22
CA GLY A 47 -13.16 -1.19 -4.93
C GLY A 47 -14.04 -0.21 -4.15
N ALA A 48 -15.16 -0.67 -3.61
CA ALA A 48 -16.05 0.14 -2.78
C ALA A 48 -15.33 0.64 -1.51
N GLY A 49 -14.60 -0.25 -0.82
CA GLY A 49 -13.77 0.13 0.33
C GLY A 49 -12.71 1.18 -0.04
N PHE A 50 -12.03 1.02 -1.17
CA PHE A 50 -11.02 1.97 -1.64
C PHE A 50 -11.62 3.34 -1.97
N VAL A 51 -12.75 3.40 -2.70
CA VAL A 51 -13.45 4.66 -3.00
C VAL A 51 -13.89 5.36 -1.73
N LEU A 52 -14.42 4.61 -0.75
CA LEU A 52 -14.80 5.15 0.55
C LEU A 52 -13.61 5.69 1.35
N ILE A 53 -12.45 5.04 1.25
CA ILE A 53 -11.20 5.55 1.85
C ILE A 53 -10.83 6.90 1.22
N LEU A 54 -10.78 6.99 -0.11
CA LEU A 54 -10.39 8.23 -0.81
C LEU A 54 -11.36 9.37 -0.49
N TRP A 55 -12.66 9.13 -0.65
CA TRP A 55 -13.70 10.12 -0.40
C TRP A 55 -13.74 10.50 1.09
N GLY A 56 -13.71 9.50 1.97
CA GLY A 56 -13.79 9.69 3.41
C GLY A 56 -12.58 10.42 3.99
N TYR A 57 -11.39 10.18 3.43
CA TYR A 57 -10.18 10.93 3.77
C TYR A 57 -10.32 12.41 3.36
N GLY A 58 -10.77 12.68 2.13
CA GLY A 58 -11.03 14.02 1.64
C GLY A 58 -12.02 14.80 2.51
N LEU A 59 -13.18 14.20 2.82
CA LEU A 59 -14.19 14.79 3.70
C LEU A 59 -13.73 15.00 5.14
N ALA A 60 -12.72 14.26 5.59
CA ALA A 60 -12.20 14.38 6.94
C ALA A 60 -11.15 15.47 7.10
N ARG A 61 -10.75 16.18 6.02
CA ARG A 61 -9.77 17.27 6.10
C ARG A 61 -10.44 18.63 6.33
N PRO A 62 -9.88 19.49 7.21
CA PRO A 62 -8.84 19.18 8.19
C PRO A 62 -9.41 18.31 9.33
N SER A 63 -8.56 17.48 9.97
CA SER A 63 -8.94 16.73 11.17
C SER A 63 -8.09 17.12 12.37
N ALA A 64 -8.53 16.76 13.58
CA ALA A 64 -7.81 17.05 14.80
C ALA A 64 -6.40 16.42 14.78
N SER A 65 -5.40 17.18 15.23
CA SER A 65 -4.05 16.66 15.41
C SER A 65 -4.00 15.70 16.60
N VAL A 66 -3.44 14.51 16.39
CA VAL A 66 -3.19 13.49 17.43
C VAL A 66 -1.81 13.68 18.04
N TYR A 67 -0.84 14.13 17.25
CA TYR A 67 0.50 14.50 17.67
C TYR A 67 1.08 15.52 16.71
N THR A 68 2.06 16.30 17.18
CA THR A 68 2.87 17.15 16.29
C THR A 68 3.99 16.30 15.69
N PRO A 69 4.06 16.15 14.36
CA PRO A 69 5.18 15.46 13.72
C PRO A 69 6.50 16.16 14.06
N PRO A 70 7.61 15.41 14.22
CA PRO A 70 8.92 16.04 14.38
C PRO A 70 9.33 16.80 13.12
N ASP A 71 10.08 17.89 13.27
CA ASP A 71 10.51 18.74 12.15
C ASP A 71 11.30 17.95 11.08
N TRP A 72 12.08 16.95 11.49
CA TRP A 72 12.83 16.09 10.57
C TRP A 72 11.99 15.02 9.88
N GLY A 73 10.74 14.80 10.32
CA GLY A 73 9.87 13.72 9.87
C GLY A 73 9.56 13.78 8.38
N VAL A 74 9.43 14.99 7.82
CA VAL A 74 9.23 15.21 6.38
C VAL A 74 10.41 14.72 5.54
N HIS A 75 11.65 14.93 6.00
CA HIS A 75 12.85 14.49 5.29
C HIS A 75 12.98 12.97 5.30
N VAL A 76 12.66 12.34 6.43
CA VAL A 76 12.64 10.86 6.53
C VAL A 76 11.53 10.29 5.65
N ASN A 77 10.35 10.92 5.60
CA ASN A 77 9.28 10.50 4.70
C ASN A 77 9.75 10.55 3.23
N MET A 78 10.34 11.66 2.78
CA MET A 78 10.88 11.77 1.43
C MET A 78 11.91 10.67 1.13
N ALA A 79 12.82 10.41 2.07
CA ALA A 79 13.80 9.35 1.94
C ALA A 79 13.17 7.95 1.86
N PHE A 80 12.08 7.69 2.60
CA PHE A 80 11.35 6.41 2.60
C PHE A 80 10.50 6.22 1.34
N MET A 81 10.02 7.30 0.74
CA MET A 81 9.20 7.24 -0.46
C MET A 81 9.96 6.72 -1.69
N LEU A 82 11.27 6.96 -1.78
CA LEU A 82 12.10 6.42 -2.86
C LEU A 82 12.14 4.87 -2.86
N PRO A 83 12.59 4.18 -1.79
CA PRO A 83 12.53 2.73 -1.74
C PRO A 83 11.08 2.21 -1.78
N ALA A 84 10.09 2.93 -1.21
CA ALA A 84 8.69 2.52 -1.31
C ALA A 84 8.23 2.40 -2.77
N LEU A 85 8.51 3.38 -3.62
CA LEU A 85 8.11 3.36 -5.02
C LEU A 85 8.91 2.35 -5.84
N ILE A 86 10.23 2.21 -5.63
CA ILE A 86 11.03 1.17 -6.29
C ILE A 86 10.49 -0.22 -5.96
N LEU A 87 10.16 -0.49 -4.69
CA LEU A 87 9.57 -1.76 -4.26
C LEU A 87 8.18 -1.98 -4.86
N LEU A 88 7.37 -0.93 -4.99
CA LEU A 88 6.07 -1.01 -5.65
C LEU A 88 6.21 -1.46 -7.10
N LEU A 89 7.12 -0.83 -7.85
CA LEU A 89 7.40 -1.20 -9.24
C LEU A 89 7.99 -2.62 -9.34
N ALA A 90 8.87 -3.01 -8.41
CA ALA A 90 9.37 -4.39 -8.34
C ALA A 90 8.25 -5.40 -8.02
N ALA A 91 7.19 -4.99 -7.34
CA ALA A 91 6.07 -5.88 -7.01
C ALA A 91 5.20 -6.23 -8.23
N TYR A 92 4.96 -5.27 -9.10
CA TYR A 92 4.05 -5.44 -10.24
C TYR A 92 4.75 -5.56 -11.60
N GLY A 93 6.04 -5.23 -11.68
CA GLY A 93 6.87 -5.42 -12.87
C GLY A 93 7.39 -6.85 -13.07
N PRO A 94 8.30 -7.03 -14.05
CA PRO A 94 9.00 -8.29 -14.28
C PRO A 94 9.75 -8.77 -13.02
N ARG A 95 10.05 -10.07 -12.92
CA ARG A 95 10.72 -10.62 -11.73
C ARG A 95 12.24 -10.38 -11.81
N GLY A 96 12.75 -9.52 -10.94
CA GLY A 96 14.18 -9.32 -10.70
C GLY A 96 14.64 -9.87 -9.35
N TYR A 97 15.90 -9.61 -9.00
CA TYR A 97 16.54 -10.00 -7.75
C TYR A 97 15.91 -9.30 -6.54
N ILE A 98 15.44 -8.05 -6.68
CA ILE A 98 14.77 -7.32 -5.59
C ILE A 98 13.56 -8.13 -5.11
N LYS A 99 12.64 -8.47 -6.02
CA LYS A 99 11.44 -9.27 -5.71
C LYS A 99 11.78 -10.66 -5.19
N GLN A 100 12.87 -11.27 -5.68
CA GLN A 100 13.33 -12.56 -5.19
C GLN A 100 13.80 -12.49 -3.73
N MET A 101 14.62 -11.48 -3.39
CA MET A 101 15.21 -11.31 -2.08
C MET A 101 14.16 -10.97 -1.02
N VAL A 102 13.30 -9.98 -1.27
CA VAL A 102 12.34 -9.50 -0.27
C VAL A 102 11.03 -10.31 -0.25
N LYS A 103 10.80 -11.15 -1.28
CA LYS A 103 9.65 -12.04 -1.50
C LYS A 103 8.29 -11.33 -1.72
N HIS A 104 7.96 -10.36 -0.87
CA HIS A 104 6.71 -9.57 -0.93
C HIS A 104 7.03 -8.06 -0.97
N PRO A 105 7.59 -7.55 -2.08
CA PRO A 105 7.97 -6.15 -2.19
C PRO A 105 6.79 -5.18 -2.03
N MET A 106 5.57 -5.58 -2.40
CA MET A 106 4.36 -4.76 -2.18
C MET A 106 4.14 -4.44 -0.69
N LEU A 107 4.27 -5.45 0.19
CA LEU A 107 4.05 -5.22 1.62
C LEU A 107 5.15 -4.35 2.22
N LEU A 108 6.39 -4.53 1.78
CA LEU A 108 7.49 -3.69 2.22
C LEU A 108 7.35 -2.24 1.70
N SER A 109 6.86 -2.05 0.48
CA SER A 109 6.50 -0.75 -0.07
C SER A 109 5.47 -0.04 0.80
N ILE A 110 4.36 -0.73 1.16
CA ILE A 110 3.33 -0.19 2.05
C ILE A 110 3.90 0.18 3.42
N MET A 111 4.81 -0.64 3.98
CA MET A 111 5.44 -0.34 5.27
C MET A 111 6.28 0.94 5.22
N PHE A 112 7.17 1.09 4.23
CA PHE A 112 7.96 2.33 4.08
C PHE A 112 7.06 3.55 3.88
N TRP A 113 6.07 3.45 2.98
CA TRP A 113 5.09 4.50 2.72
C TRP A 113 4.34 4.89 4.00
N SER A 114 3.80 3.92 4.73
CA SER A 114 2.98 4.19 5.92
C SER A 114 3.80 4.80 7.05
N VAL A 115 5.01 4.26 7.31
CA VAL A 115 5.88 4.79 8.38
C VAL A 115 6.35 6.20 8.04
N GLY A 116 6.79 6.44 6.81
CA GLY A 116 7.21 7.77 6.36
C GLY A 116 6.08 8.78 6.55
N HIS A 117 4.87 8.46 6.09
CA HIS A 117 3.75 9.37 6.22
C HIS A 117 3.30 9.60 7.67
N LEU A 118 3.34 8.59 8.54
CA LEU A 118 3.09 8.80 9.97
C LEU A 118 4.13 9.73 10.60
N LEU A 119 5.40 9.65 10.19
CA LEU A 119 6.43 10.57 10.68
C LEU A 119 6.24 12.01 10.21
N ALA A 120 5.49 12.23 9.13
CA ALA A 120 5.27 13.56 8.54
C ALA A 120 3.85 14.13 8.79
N ASN A 121 2.88 13.32 9.22
CA ASN A 121 1.47 13.72 9.31
C ASN A 121 0.87 13.24 10.63
N GLY A 122 0.36 14.18 11.44
CA GLY A 122 -0.14 13.93 12.79
C GLY A 122 -1.66 13.99 12.94
N GLU A 123 -2.38 14.33 11.88
CA GLU A 123 -3.83 14.47 11.88
C GLU A 123 -4.53 13.12 11.98
N LEU A 124 -5.66 13.06 12.68
CA LEU A 124 -6.40 11.83 12.96
C LEU A 124 -6.76 11.04 11.68
N ASN A 125 -7.20 11.73 10.62
CA ASN A 125 -7.49 11.09 9.33
C ASN A 125 -6.23 10.47 8.69
N SER A 126 -5.07 11.12 8.79
CA SER A 126 -3.77 10.62 8.36
C SER A 126 -3.35 9.41 9.18
N VAL A 127 -3.42 9.49 10.51
CA VAL A 127 -3.08 8.38 11.42
C VAL A 127 -3.93 7.15 11.15
N ILE A 128 -5.24 7.31 10.95
CA ILE A 128 -6.14 6.19 10.60
C ILE A 128 -5.75 5.58 9.26
N LEU A 129 -5.51 6.38 8.24
CA LEU A 129 -5.15 5.89 6.91
C LEU A 129 -3.81 5.14 6.96
N PHE A 130 -2.72 5.81 7.29
CA PHE A 130 -1.39 5.22 7.24
C PHE A 130 -1.20 4.11 8.29
N GLY A 131 -1.76 4.30 9.49
CA GLY A 131 -1.73 3.29 10.55
C GLY A 131 -2.44 1.99 10.16
N SER A 132 -3.62 2.07 9.53
CA SER A 132 -4.34 0.87 9.10
C SER A 132 -3.60 0.10 7.99
N PHE A 133 -3.00 0.80 7.03
CA PHE A 133 -2.14 0.19 6.00
C PHE A 133 -0.89 -0.46 6.61
N LEU A 134 -0.25 0.18 7.60
CA LEU A 134 0.91 -0.39 8.30
C LEU A 134 0.55 -1.68 9.03
N VAL A 135 -0.52 -1.65 9.83
CA VAL A 135 -1.01 -2.82 10.57
C VAL A 135 -1.36 -3.96 9.61
N TYR A 136 -2.09 -3.65 8.53
CA TYR A 136 -2.39 -4.63 7.49
C TYR A 136 -1.13 -5.24 6.90
N ALA A 137 -0.15 -4.41 6.50
CA ALA A 137 1.06 -4.90 5.85
C ALA A 137 1.86 -5.83 6.77
N ILE A 138 1.92 -5.53 8.07
CA ILE A 138 2.55 -6.37 9.09
C ILE A 138 1.80 -7.71 9.22
N ILE A 139 0.49 -7.68 9.41
CA ILE A 139 -0.33 -8.90 9.55
C ILE A 139 -0.21 -9.76 8.30
N ASP A 140 -0.38 -9.18 7.12
CA ASP A 140 -0.32 -9.92 5.86
C ASP A 140 1.07 -10.50 5.64
N ARG A 141 2.14 -9.80 6.03
CA ARG A 141 3.52 -10.29 5.91
C ARG A 141 3.72 -11.60 6.67
N PHE A 142 3.13 -11.75 7.85
CA PHE A 142 3.12 -13.01 8.59
C PHE A 142 2.21 -14.05 7.93
N ALA A 143 1.02 -13.66 7.48
CA ALA A 143 0.03 -14.56 6.86
C ALA A 143 0.51 -15.20 5.53
N VAL A 144 1.37 -14.50 4.79
CA VAL A 144 1.92 -14.97 3.52
C VAL A 144 3.30 -15.60 3.65
N ASN A 145 3.90 -15.58 4.85
CA ASN A 145 5.21 -16.17 5.09
C ASN A 145 5.19 -17.67 4.78
N GLY A 146 6.29 -18.20 4.22
CA GLY A 146 6.41 -19.61 3.84
C GLY A 146 5.65 -20.02 2.58
N ARG A 147 4.89 -19.13 1.93
CA ARG A 147 4.29 -19.44 0.62
C ARG A 147 5.38 -19.60 -0.44
N VAL A 148 5.39 -20.75 -1.09
CA VAL A 148 6.29 -21.03 -2.22
C VAL A 148 5.69 -20.44 -3.48
N PHE A 149 6.45 -19.56 -4.14
CA PHE A 149 6.09 -19.04 -5.45
C PHE A 149 6.84 -19.81 -6.52
N PRO A 150 6.21 -20.14 -7.65
CA PRO A 150 6.90 -20.78 -8.75
C PRO A 150 8.07 -19.90 -9.22
N VAL A 151 9.20 -20.54 -9.48
CA VAL A 151 10.41 -19.85 -9.98
C VAL A 151 10.11 -19.34 -11.37
N LYS A 152 9.92 -18.03 -11.51
CA LYS A 152 9.94 -17.34 -12.81
C LYS A 152 11.37 -16.98 -13.15
N LYS A 153 11.70 -16.91 -14.44
CA LYS A 153 13.01 -16.41 -14.92
C LYS A 153 13.30 -15.05 -14.29
N ILE A 154 14.45 -14.94 -13.63
CA ILE A 154 14.94 -13.71 -13.01
C ILE A 154 15.80 -12.97 -14.03
N THR A 155 15.69 -11.66 -14.07
CA THR A 155 16.49 -10.82 -14.98
C THR A 155 16.91 -9.54 -14.29
N ILE A 156 18.13 -9.07 -14.55
CA ILE A 156 18.62 -7.77 -14.06
C ILE A 156 17.85 -6.60 -14.69
N ILE A 157 17.33 -6.77 -15.91
CA ILE A 157 16.49 -5.79 -16.60
C ILE A 157 15.25 -5.44 -15.76
N ALA A 158 14.70 -6.41 -15.03
CA ALA A 158 13.57 -6.18 -14.14
C ALA A 158 13.91 -5.25 -12.96
N ASP A 159 15.11 -5.38 -12.38
CA ASP A 159 15.55 -4.50 -11.30
C ASP A 159 15.91 -3.11 -11.83
N LEU A 160 16.58 -3.03 -12.98
CA LEU A 160 16.82 -1.75 -13.67
C LEU A 160 15.52 -1.02 -13.97
N TYR A 161 14.50 -1.73 -14.47
CA TYR A 161 13.16 -1.19 -14.66
C TYR A 161 12.59 -0.63 -13.34
N ALA A 162 12.61 -1.43 -12.27
CA ALA A 162 12.03 -1.03 -10.99
C ALA A 162 12.74 0.21 -10.41
N VAL A 163 14.07 0.26 -10.49
CA VAL A 163 14.87 1.39 -10.00
C VAL A 163 14.66 2.63 -10.84
N ILE A 164 14.80 2.54 -12.17
CA ILE A 164 14.70 3.71 -13.07
C ILE A 164 13.28 4.27 -13.05
N VAL A 165 12.27 3.42 -13.27
CA VAL A 165 10.87 3.87 -13.33
C VAL A 165 10.39 4.29 -11.93
N GLY A 166 10.75 3.56 -10.87
CA GLY A 166 10.41 3.94 -9.50
C GLY A 166 11.01 5.29 -9.10
N THR A 167 12.25 5.57 -9.48
CA THR A 167 12.92 6.86 -9.22
C THR A 167 12.29 7.99 -10.04
N ALA A 168 11.96 7.74 -11.31
CA ALA A 168 11.26 8.72 -12.14
C ALA A 168 9.88 9.06 -11.56
N VAL A 169 9.10 8.05 -11.15
CA VAL A 169 7.80 8.26 -10.51
C VAL A 169 7.96 9.01 -9.18
N TYR A 170 8.96 8.67 -8.36
CA TYR A 170 9.28 9.41 -7.14
C TYR A 170 9.51 10.90 -7.41
N TYR A 171 10.36 11.22 -8.39
CA TYR A 171 10.62 12.60 -8.77
C TYR A 171 9.37 13.33 -9.24
N LEU A 172 8.51 12.67 -10.03
CA LEU A 172 7.23 13.23 -10.47
C LEU A 172 6.28 13.48 -9.29
N PHE A 173 6.24 12.59 -8.29
CA PHE A 173 5.45 12.78 -7.07
C PHE A 173 5.92 13.97 -6.25
N VAL A 174 7.22 14.08 -6.01
CA VAL A 174 7.80 15.19 -5.24
C VAL A 174 7.52 16.53 -5.91
N LYS A 175 7.62 16.61 -7.24
CA LYS A 175 7.47 17.87 -7.97
C LYS A 175 6.04 18.24 -8.34
N HIS A 176 5.19 17.28 -8.65
CA HIS A 176 3.91 17.54 -9.32
C HIS A 176 2.77 16.67 -8.82
N LEU A 177 2.94 15.34 -8.81
CA LEU A 177 1.80 14.43 -8.63
C LEU A 177 1.22 14.48 -7.23
N HIS A 178 2.01 14.78 -6.19
CA HIS A 178 1.46 14.90 -4.84
C HIS A 178 0.46 16.06 -4.74
N GLU A 179 0.79 17.22 -5.31
CA GLU A 179 -0.15 18.34 -5.36
C GLU A 179 -1.36 18.02 -6.23
N LEU A 180 -1.14 17.49 -7.44
CA LEU A 180 -2.22 17.18 -8.38
C LEU A 180 -3.20 16.12 -7.87
N THR A 181 -2.72 15.10 -7.16
CA THR A 181 -3.54 13.97 -6.74
C THR A 181 -4.01 14.04 -5.30
N ILE A 182 -3.23 14.67 -4.41
CA ILE A 182 -3.53 14.75 -2.96
C ILE A 182 -4.03 16.15 -2.59
N GLY A 183 -3.72 17.17 -3.39
CA GLY A 183 -4.09 18.57 -3.15
C GLY A 183 -3.15 19.32 -2.23
N VAL A 184 -1.98 18.75 -1.90
CA VAL A 184 -0.95 19.42 -1.09
C VAL A 184 0.44 19.20 -1.72
N PRO A 185 1.27 20.23 -1.88
CA PRO A 185 2.64 20.07 -2.38
C PRO A 185 3.56 19.42 -1.34
N VAL A 186 4.58 18.67 -1.80
CA VAL A 186 5.62 18.10 -0.90
C VAL A 186 6.61 19.17 -0.43
N MET A 187 6.94 20.11 -1.32
CA MET A 187 8.02 21.08 -1.11
C MET A 187 7.55 22.43 -0.56
N ALA A 188 6.25 22.67 -0.36
CA ALA A 188 5.83 23.95 0.21
C ALA A 188 6.09 23.94 1.72
N GLY A 189 7.12 24.67 2.14
CA GLY A 189 7.52 24.77 3.55
C GLY A 189 8.72 23.90 3.94
N ILE A 190 9.45 23.35 2.95
CA ILE A 190 10.82 22.85 3.11
C ILE A 190 11.78 23.87 2.48
#